data_AF-A0A3S1BDC4-F1
#
_entry.id   AF-A0A3S1BDC4-F1
#
_cell.length_a   1.000
_cell.length_b   1.000
_cell.length_c   1.000
_cell.angle_alpha   90.00
_cell.angle_beta   90.00
_cell.angle_gamma   90.00
#
_symmetry.space_group_name_H-M   'P 1'
#
loop_
_entity.id
_entity.type
_entity.pdbx_description
1 polymer ?
#
loop_
_entity_poly.entity_id
_entity_poly.type
_entity_poly.pdbx_seq_one_letter_code
_entity_poly.pdbx_strand_id
1 'polypeptide(L)'
;MPTQPPPCVDKLPDCATYESGSCTSPSYRAWAEENCRAHCRFCTSNQLAALDALTTRATTRSPATCVDLVDCSRYGQDACNPALYGDWGAQNCPAFCGICQGVATPGAPCADTRADCNMFQSDLCTNALFSGFVDGNCRKFCGKC
;
A
#
# COMPACT_ATOMS: atom_id res chain seq x y z
N MET A 1 11.05 21.40 -38.77
CA MET A 1 11.20 21.55 -37.30
C MET A 1 10.91 20.19 -36.68
N PRO A 2 11.73 19.68 -35.73
CA PRO A 2 11.33 18.48 -34.99
C PRO A 2 10.15 18.85 -34.09
N THR A 3 8.96 18.37 -34.44
CA THR A 3 7.76 18.49 -33.60
C THR A 3 7.96 17.68 -32.34
N GLN A 4 7.86 18.33 -31.18
CA GLN A 4 7.94 17.65 -29.89
C GLN A 4 6.82 16.59 -29.81
N PRO A 5 7.12 15.35 -29.40
CA PRO A 5 6.10 14.33 -29.27
C PRO A 5 5.06 14.76 -28.22
N PRO A 6 3.77 14.42 -28.43
CA PRO A 6 2.72 14.76 -27.48
C PRO A 6 3.00 14.14 -26.10
N PRO A 7 2.51 14.78 -25.01
CA PRO A 7 2.64 14.23 -23.66
C PRO A 7 2.08 12.79 -23.55
N CYS A 8 2.74 11.98 -22.73
CA CYS A 8 2.31 10.61 -22.43
C CYS A 8 1.43 10.62 -21.18
N VAL A 9 0.16 10.96 -21.35
CA VAL A 9 -0.82 11.03 -20.27
C VAL A 9 -2.18 10.52 -20.76
N ASP A 10 -2.98 10.02 -19.83
CA ASP A 10 -4.40 9.77 -20.08
C ASP A 10 -5.18 11.06 -19.82
N LYS A 11 -6.04 11.43 -20.76
CA LYS A 11 -6.95 12.57 -20.61
C LYS A 11 -8.22 12.17 -19.87
N LEU A 12 -8.66 10.93 -20.06
CA LEU A 12 -9.81 10.38 -19.38
C LEU A 12 -9.39 9.70 -18.08
N PRO A 13 -10.12 9.91 -16.97
CA PRO A 13 -9.78 9.33 -15.67
C PRO A 13 -10.04 7.82 -15.58
N ASP A 14 -10.86 7.28 -16.48
CA ASP A 14 -11.41 5.93 -16.47
C ASP A 14 -10.81 5.03 -17.56
N CYS A 15 -9.66 5.40 -18.14
CA CYS A 15 -8.97 4.61 -19.16
C CYS A 15 -8.75 3.14 -18.75
N ALA A 16 -8.55 2.88 -17.45
CA ALA A 16 -8.39 1.53 -16.90
C ALA A 16 -9.66 0.67 -16.88
N THR A 17 -10.83 1.25 -17.09
CA THR A 17 -12.12 0.53 -17.12
C THR A 17 -12.49 0.03 -18.50
N TYR A 18 -11.84 0.54 -19.55
CA TYR A 18 -12.08 0.10 -20.91
C TYR A 18 -11.37 -1.23 -21.16
N GLU A 19 -11.99 -2.09 -21.96
CA GLU A 19 -11.39 -3.37 -22.34
C GLU A 19 -10.11 -3.17 -23.16
N SER A 20 -9.22 -4.17 -23.14
CA SER A 20 -7.98 -4.18 -23.95
C SER A 20 -8.23 -4.02 -25.45
N GLY A 21 -9.45 -4.35 -25.91
CA GLY A 21 -9.94 -4.09 -27.26
C GLY A 21 -9.86 -2.61 -27.65
N SER A 22 -10.02 -1.68 -26.72
CA SER A 22 -9.91 -0.23 -26.98
C SER A 22 -8.50 0.19 -27.39
N CYS A 23 -7.47 -0.53 -26.94
CA CYS A 23 -6.07 -0.27 -27.29
C CYS A 23 -5.59 -1.04 -28.53
N THR A 24 -6.31 -2.09 -28.96
CA THR A 24 -5.84 -2.99 -30.04
C THR A 24 -6.70 -2.90 -31.29
N SER A 25 -7.97 -2.54 -31.16
CA SER A 25 -8.90 -2.41 -32.27
C SER A 25 -8.53 -1.23 -33.17
N PRO A 26 -8.43 -1.44 -34.51
CA PRO A 26 -8.23 -0.36 -35.47
C PRO A 26 -9.28 0.75 -35.36
N SER A 27 -10.54 0.38 -35.04
CA SER A 27 -11.66 1.32 -34.94
C SER A 27 -11.54 2.28 -33.75
N TYR A 28 -10.87 1.86 -32.67
CA TYR A 28 -10.72 2.66 -31.45
C TYR A 28 -9.34 3.28 -31.31
N ARG A 29 -8.40 2.92 -32.18
CA ARG A 29 -7.01 3.35 -32.06
C ARG A 29 -6.84 4.87 -32.03
N ALA A 30 -7.49 5.61 -32.92
CA ALA A 30 -7.38 7.07 -32.94
C ALA A 30 -7.90 7.70 -31.64
N TRP A 31 -9.03 7.20 -31.13
CA TRP A 31 -9.61 7.64 -29.86
C TRP A 31 -8.67 7.31 -28.68
N ALA A 32 -8.10 6.12 -28.65
CA ALA A 32 -7.21 5.68 -27.59
C ALA A 32 -5.85 6.42 -27.61
N GLU A 33 -5.32 6.75 -28.79
CA GLU A 33 -4.13 7.61 -28.94
C GLU A 33 -4.35 9.03 -28.43
N GLU A 34 -5.59 9.51 -28.44
CA GLU A 34 -5.95 10.85 -27.96
C GLU A 34 -6.30 10.88 -26.47
N ASN A 35 -6.99 9.85 -25.97
CA ASN A 35 -7.62 9.88 -24.65
C ASN A 35 -6.92 9.00 -23.61
N CYS A 36 -6.34 7.87 -24.03
CA CYS A 36 -5.80 6.83 -23.15
C CYS A 36 -4.38 6.42 -23.55
N ARG A 37 -3.56 7.41 -23.92
CA ARG A 37 -2.26 7.19 -24.54
C ARG A 37 -1.27 6.50 -23.60
N ALA A 38 -1.30 6.83 -22.31
CA ALA A 38 -0.46 6.22 -21.30
C ALA A 38 -0.94 4.79 -20.99
N HIS A 39 -2.24 4.62 -20.76
CA HIS A 39 -2.85 3.31 -20.51
C HIS A 39 -2.60 2.32 -21.67
N CYS A 40 -2.87 2.75 -22.91
CA CYS A 40 -2.65 1.94 -24.12
C CYS A 40 -1.18 1.92 -24.58
N ARG A 41 -0.27 2.56 -23.84
CA ARG A 41 1.17 2.61 -24.11
C ARG A 41 1.54 3.13 -25.50
N PHE A 42 0.75 4.04 -26.05
CA PHE A 42 0.99 4.71 -27.34
C PHE A 42 1.98 5.88 -27.22
N CYS A 43 2.91 5.79 -26.28
CA CYS A 43 3.91 6.79 -26.02
C CYS A 43 5.24 6.42 -26.68
N THR A 44 6.15 7.38 -26.74
CA THR A 44 7.52 7.10 -27.20
C THR A 44 8.25 6.19 -26.20
N SER A 45 9.28 5.48 -26.65
CA SER A 45 10.08 4.59 -25.79
C SER A 45 10.66 5.33 -24.57
N ASN A 46 11.10 6.58 -24.73
CA ASN A 46 11.62 7.40 -23.62
C ASN A 46 10.53 7.74 -22.60
N GLN A 47 9.31 8.03 -23.06
CA GLN A 47 8.17 8.32 -22.17
C GLN A 47 7.71 7.06 -21.44
N LEU A 48 7.66 5.92 -22.14
CA LEU A 48 7.34 4.62 -21.50
C LEU A 48 8.39 4.24 -20.46
N ALA A 49 9.69 4.42 -20.75
CA ALA A 49 10.75 4.17 -19.78
C ALA A 49 10.61 5.07 -18.53
N ALA A 50 10.18 6.32 -18.69
CA ALA A 50 9.89 7.20 -17.56
C ALA A 50 8.65 6.76 -16.76
N LEU A 51 7.58 6.35 -17.44
CA LEU A 51 6.37 5.80 -16.81
C LEU A 51 6.68 4.51 -16.03
N ASP A 52 7.43 3.61 -16.64
CA ASP A 52 7.84 2.35 -16.03
C ASP A 52 8.77 2.63 -14.85
N ALA A 53 9.72 3.57 -14.97
CA ALA A 53 10.57 3.97 -13.83
C ALA A 53 9.76 4.60 -12.67
N LEU A 54 8.70 5.35 -12.95
CA LEU A 54 7.78 5.85 -11.92
C LEU A 54 6.99 4.72 -11.26
N THR A 55 6.51 3.76 -12.05
CA THR A 55 5.78 2.59 -11.58
C THR A 55 6.69 1.66 -10.78
N THR A 56 7.93 1.46 -11.23
CA THR A 56 8.99 0.71 -10.55
C THR A 56 9.43 1.43 -9.28
N ARG A 57 9.46 2.76 -9.20
CA ARG A 57 9.66 3.47 -7.92
C ARG A 57 8.47 3.30 -6.98
N ALA A 58 7.25 3.16 -7.50
CA ALA A 58 6.07 2.85 -6.70
C ALA A 58 6.05 1.38 -6.21
N THR A 59 6.64 0.44 -6.94
CA THR A 59 6.69 -1.01 -6.59
C THR A 59 8.01 -1.48 -5.99
N THR A 60 9.09 -0.72 -6.12
CA THR A 60 10.42 -1.03 -5.58
C THR A 60 10.76 0.01 -4.50
N ARG A 61 9.96 0.01 -3.43
CA ARG A 61 10.46 0.56 -2.17
C ARG A 61 11.59 -0.34 -1.71
N SER A 62 12.77 0.25 -1.53
CA SER A 62 13.97 -0.48 -1.12
C SER A 62 13.70 -1.29 0.17
N PRO A 63 14.41 -2.40 0.43
CA PRO A 63 14.25 -3.18 1.66
C PRO A 63 14.43 -2.35 2.96
N ALA A 64 15.15 -1.23 2.89
CA ALA A 64 15.30 -0.27 3.99
C ALA A 64 14.05 0.61 4.24
N THR A 65 13.06 0.58 3.34
CA THR A 65 11.82 1.38 3.39
C THR A 65 10.56 0.52 3.52
N CYS A 66 10.69 -0.78 3.75
CA CYS A 66 9.56 -1.64 4.08
C CYS A 66 9.40 -1.74 5.61
N VAL A 67 9.02 -0.61 6.20
CA VAL A 67 8.76 -0.45 7.62
C VAL A 67 7.38 0.16 7.77
N ASP A 68 6.62 -0.32 8.75
CA ASP A 68 5.36 0.29 9.14
C ASP A 68 5.64 1.59 9.90
N LEU A 69 5.10 2.71 9.42
CA LEU A 69 5.35 4.06 9.94
C LEU A 69 4.53 4.36 11.20
N VAL A 70 3.50 3.56 11.46
CA VAL A 70 2.58 3.65 12.59
C VAL A 70 2.28 2.27 13.15
N ASP A 71 1.65 2.20 14.33
CA ASP A 71 1.15 0.94 14.87
C ASP A 71 -0.11 0.48 14.13
N CYS A 72 0.11 -0.25 13.03
CA CYS A 72 -0.92 -0.72 12.11
C CYS A 72 -1.90 -1.71 12.75
N SER A 73 -1.49 -2.39 13.82
CA SER A 73 -2.36 -3.33 14.55
C SER A 73 -3.60 -2.64 15.14
N ARG A 74 -3.51 -1.33 15.43
CA ARG A 74 -4.62 -0.51 15.95
C ARG A 74 -5.72 -0.23 14.94
N TYR A 75 -5.42 -0.34 13.65
CA TYR A 75 -6.36 -0.06 12.56
C TYR A 75 -6.95 -1.34 11.96
N GLY A 76 -6.40 -2.52 12.30
CA GLY A 76 -6.84 -3.81 11.79
C GLY A 76 -6.52 -4.03 10.30
N GLN A 77 -6.89 -5.21 9.78
CA GLN A 77 -6.66 -5.57 8.38
C GLN A 77 -7.41 -4.68 7.38
N ASP A 78 -8.51 -4.06 7.81
CA ASP A 78 -9.29 -3.15 6.95
C ASP A 78 -8.45 -1.96 6.47
N ALA A 79 -7.44 -1.54 7.23
CA ALA A 79 -6.51 -0.49 6.84
C ALA A 79 -5.75 -0.78 5.53
N CYS A 80 -5.67 -2.06 5.15
CA CYS A 80 -5.04 -2.53 3.93
C CYS A 80 -6.01 -2.57 2.74
N ASN A 81 -7.30 -2.32 2.95
CA ASN A 81 -8.30 -2.33 1.91
C ASN A 81 -8.38 -0.96 1.20
N PRO A 82 -8.01 -0.87 -0.09
CA PRO A 82 -8.07 0.38 -0.84
C PRO A 82 -9.49 0.94 -0.99
N ALA A 83 -10.52 0.09 -0.94
CA ALA A 83 -11.92 0.53 -1.02
C ALA A 83 -12.37 1.31 0.23
N LEU A 84 -11.71 1.11 1.37
CA LEU A 84 -12.05 1.77 2.63
C LEU A 84 -11.10 2.93 2.95
N TYR A 85 -9.80 2.75 2.68
CA TYR A 85 -8.76 3.69 3.11
C TYR A 85 -7.85 4.18 1.97
N GLY A 86 -8.18 3.88 0.71
CA GLY A 86 -7.35 4.24 -0.44
C GLY A 86 -5.93 3.73 -0.29
N ASP A 87 -4.95 4.60 -0.55
CA ASP A 87 -3.53 4.23 -0.50
C ASP A 87 -2.92 4.35 0.91
N TRP A 88 -3.71 4.66 1.93
CA TRP A 88 -3.19 4.92 3.28
C TRP A 88 -2.42 3.71 3.83
N GLY A 89 -2.98 2.50 3.71
CA GLY A 89 -2.33 1.26 4.17
C GLY A 89 -1.02 1.00 3.42
N ALA A 90 -0.97 1.29 2.12
CA ALA A 90 0.24 1.14 1.31
C ALA A 90 1.35 2.12 1.69
N GLN A 91 0.99 3.31 2.15
CA GLN A 91 1.94 4.35 2.54
C GLN A 91 2.44 4.19 3.98
N ASN A 92 1.56 3.77 4.90
CA ASN A 92 1.85 3.77 6.34
C ASN A 92 2.07 2.38 6.92
N CYS A 93 1.43 1.35 6.36
CA CYS A 93 1.43 -0.03 6.87
C CYS A 93 1.86 -1.08 5.84
N PRO A 94 2.89 -0.84 5.04
CA PRO A 94 3.21 -1.68 3.89
C PRO A 94 3.75 -3.06 4.23
N ALA A 95 4.39 -3.23 5.39
CA ALA A 95 4.81 -4.54 5.87
C ALA A 95 3.62 -5.29 6.49
N PHE A 96 2.83 -4.61 7.34
CA PHE A 96 1.60 -5.14 7.92
C PHE A 96 0.57 -5.59 6.86
N CYS A 97 0.42 -4.83 5.78
CA CYS A 97 -0.47 -5.14 4.67
C CYS A 97 0.11 -6.14 3.67
N GLY A 98 1.31 -6.69 3.91
CA GLY A 98 1.95 -7.66 3.05
C GLY A 98 2.32 -7.13 1.66
N ILE A 99 2.34 -5.81 1.49
CA ILE A 99 2.65 -5.13 0.22
C ILE A 99 4.16 -5.25 -0.09
N CYS A 100 4.97 -5.37 0.95
CA CYS A 100 6.39 -5.68 0.82
C CYS A 100 6.86 -6.59 1.96
N GLN A 101 7.96 -7.31 1.73
CA GLN A 101 8.69 -7.99 2.80
C GLN A 101 9.72 -7.03 3.40
N GLY A 102 9.43 -6.57 4.62
CA GLY A 102 10.36 -5.78 5.42
C GLY A 102 11.51 -6.62 5.94
N VAL A 103 12.59 -5.94 6.36
CA VAL A 103 13.50 -6.54 7.36
C VAL A 103 12.61 -6.83 8.56
N ALA A 104 12.53 -8.09 9.01
CA ALA A 104 11.71 -8.45 10.16
C ALA A 104 12.06 -7.48 11.30
N THR A 105 11.12 -6.60 11.65
CA THR A 105 11.23 -5.79 12.86
C THR A 105 11.54 -6.79 13.97
N PRO A 106 12.66 -6.66 14.71
CA PRO A 106 12.90 -7.53 15.85
C PRO A 106 11.61 -7.54 16.64
N GLY A 107 10.97 -8.71 16.75
CA GLY A 107 9.66 -8.83 17.35
C GLY A 107 9.70 -8.05 18.65
N ALA A 108 8.76 -7.11 18.81
CA ALA A 108 8.81 -6.17 19.92
C ALA A 108 9.11 -6.95 21.20
N PRO A 109 10.14 -6.57 21.97
CA PRO A 109 10.66 -7.39 23.06
C PRO A 109 9.51 -7.83 23.95
N CYS A 110 9.53 -9.10 24.37
CA CYS A 110 8.47 -9.60 25.22
C CYS A 110 8.55 -8.97 26.60
N ALA A 111 7.84 -7.85 26.73
CA ALA A 111 7.84 -6.98 27.88
C ALA A 111 6.49 -6.26 27.94
N ASP A 112 6.10 -5.94 29.16
CA ASP A 112 5.03 -4.98 29.41
C ASP A 112 5.61 -3.58 29.25
N THR A 113 4.94 -2.72 28.47
CA THR A 113 5.33 -1.30 28.37
C THR A 113 4.79 -0.48 29.54
N ARG A 114 3.79 -1.01 30.24
CA ARG A 114 3.28 -0.46 31.51
C ARG A 114 3.80 -1.26 32.70
N ALA A 115 4.24 -0.55 33.75
CA ALA A 115 4.71 -1.16 34.99
C ALA A 115 3.56 -1.71 35.86
N ASP A 116 2.33 -1.25 35.64
CA ASP A 116 1.16 -1.55 36.46
C ASP A 116 0.25 -2.64 35.88
N CYS A 117 0.73 -3.44 34.93
CA CYS A 117 -0.05 -4.54 34.37
C CYS A 117 -0.56 -5.54 35.43
N ASN A 118 0.19 -5.71 36.52
CA ASN A 118 -0.18 -6.54 37.67
C ASN A 118 -1.28 -5.94 38.57
N MET A 119 -1.64 -4.67 38.39
CA MET A 119 -2.72 -4.03 39.13
C MET A 119 -4.09 -4.26 38.49
N PHE A 120 -4.11 -4.68 37.23
CA PHE A 120 -5.35 -5.05 36.55
C PHE A 120 -5.77 -6.48 36.92
N GLN A 121 -7.08 -6.71 36.86
CA GLN A 121 -7.66 -8.03 37.02
C GLN A 121 -7.25 -8.93 35.84
N SER A 122 -7.15 -10.24 36.09
CA SER A 122 -6.70 -11.21 35.07
C SER A 122 -7.66 -11.36 33.88
N ASP A 123 -8.91 -10.91 34.03
CA ASP A 123 -9.89 -10.83 32.95
C ASP A 123 -9.49 -9.84 31.85
N LEU A 124 -8.59 -8.89 32.14
CA LEU A 124 -7.96 -8.02 31.13
C LEU A 124 -7.36 -8.85 29.98
N CYS A 125 -6.78 -10.01 30.28
CA CYS A 125 -6.08 -10.85 29.32
C CYS A 125 -7.01 -11.63 28.38
N THR A 126 -8.25 -11.91 28.82
CA THR A 126 -9.21 -12.76 28.10
C THR A 126 -10.36 -11.95 27.49
N ASN A 127 -10.61 -10.73 27.98
CA ASN A 127 -11.67 -9.89 27.47
C ASN A 127 -11.30 -9.25 26.12
N ALA A 128 -12.09 -9.59 25.08
CA ALA A 128 -11.88 -9.11 23.72
C ALA A 128 -11.93 -7.58 23.57
N LEU A 129 -12.64 -6.88 24.46
CA LEU A 129 -12.71 -5.41 24.45
C LEU A 129 -11.36 -4.75 24.80
N PHE A 130 -10.48 -5.47 25.50
CA PHE A 130 -9.17 -4.97 25.92
C PHE A 130 -8.02 -5.56 25.11
N SER A 131 -8.29 -6.32 24.04
CA SER A 131 -7.25 -6.97 23.23
C SER A 131 -6.19 -5.97 22.74
N GLY A 132 -6.60 -4.87 22.12
CA GLY A 132 -5.69 -3.82 21.67
C GLY A 132 -4.92 -3.13 22.80
N PHE A 133 -5.51 -3.02 24.00
CA PHE A 133 -4.78 -2.52 25.16
C PHE A 133 -3.70 -3.52 25.60
N VAL A 134 -4.04 -4.80 25.73
CA VAL A 134 -3.10 -5.86 26.10
C VAL A 134 -1.95 -5.95 25.11
N ASP A 135 -2.25 -5.89 23.81
CA ASP A 135 -1.27 -6.03 22.74
C ASP A 135 -0.24 -4.89 22.74
N GLY A 136 -0.63 -3.69 23.18
CA GLY A 136 0.27 -2.54 23.32
C GLY A 136 0.94 -2.39 24.69
N ASN A 137 0.35 -2.96 25.76
CA ASN A 137 0.72 -2.62 27.14
C ASN A 137 1.20 -3.79 28.00
N CYS A 138 0.51 -4.91 27.95
CA CYS A 138 0.58 -5.96 28.99
C CYS A 138 0.77 -7.37 28.41
N ARG A 139 1.44 -7.49 27.25
CA ARG A 139 1.59 -8.77 26.56
C ARG A 139 2.31 -9.83 27.39
N LYS A 140 3.33 -9.43 28.16
CA LYS A 140 4.10 -10.35 29.00
C LYS A 140 3.29 -10.78 30.22
N PHE A 141 2.61 -9.84 30.88
CA PHE A 141 1.69 -10.15 31.97
C PHE A 141 0.60 -11.14 31.54
N CYS A 142 0.08 -10.98 30.32
CA CYS A 142 -0.96 -11.84 29.76
C CYS A 142 -0.46 -13.08 29.01
N GLY A 143 0.86 -13.36 29.00
CA GLY A 143 1.44 -14.52 28.31
C GLY A 143 1.16 -14.56 26.79
N LYS A 144 0.93 -13.40 26.18
CA LYS A 144 0.72 -13.25 24.71
C LYS A 144 2.03 -13.06 23.95
N CYS A 145 3.11 -12.94 24.71
CA CYS A 145 4.47 -13.30 24.39
C CYS A 145 5.02 -13.96 25.67
#